data_AF-A0A9N9JU97-F1
#
_entry.id   AF-A0A9N9JU97-F1
#
_cell.length_a   1.000
_cell.length_b   1.000
_cell.length_c   1.000
_cell.angle_alpha   90.00
_cell.angle_beta   90.00
_cell.angle_gamma   90.00
#
_symmetry.space_group_name_H-M   'P 1'
#
loop_
_entity.id
_entity.type
_entity.pdbx_description
1 polymer ?
#
loop_
_entity_poly.entity_id
_entity_poly.type
_entity_poly.pdbx_seq_one_letter_code
_entity_poly.pdbx_strand_id
1 'polypeptide(L)'
;FILDLSKYSNKKFFQDANQIFTQLPIDACKSNQLLLEAIIEGGAPLLFVEACKFQEFVYSINHWYHVLVRKQLSNSVLDNVYENVQASIQQFICKSNWITITTDG
;
A
#
# COMPACT_ATOMS: atom_id res chain seq x y z
N PHE A 1 11.40 -29.80 -8.75
CA PHE A 1 12.30 -28.64 -8.86
C PHE A 1 12.21 -27.86 -7.55
N ILE A 2 13.17 -28.04 -6.65
CA ILE A 2 13.23 -27.26 -5.40
C ILE A 2 14.12 -26.05 -5.71
N LEU A 3 13.52 -24.86 -5.66
CA LEU A 3 14.26 -23.60 -5.75
C LEU A 3 15.06 -23.42 -4.46
N ASP A 4 16.37 -23.65 -4.55
CA ASP A 4 17.30 -23.39 -3.46
C ASP A 4 17.56 -21.88 -3.33
N LEU A 5 16.80 -21.26 -2.44
CA LEU A 5 16.87 -19.82 -2.14
C LEU A 5 18.14 -19.42 -1.38
N SER A 6 18.97 -20.37 -0.93
CA SER A 6 20.24 -20.06 -0.22
C SER A 6 21.26 -19.35 -1.11
N LYS A 7 21.12 -19.45 -2.44
CA LYS A 7 21.99 -18.78 -3.42
C LYS A 7 21.65 -17.31 -3.64
N TYR A 8 20.51 -16.82 -3.14
CA TYR A 8 20.13 -15.39 -3.18
C TYR A 8 20.53 -14.63 -1.90
N SER A 9 21.55 -15.10 -1.18
CA SER A 9 22.20 -14.33 -0.11
C SER A 9 23.02 -13.17 -0.71
N ASN A 10 22.31 -12.17 -1.23
CA ASN A 10 22.86 -10.98 -1.85
C ASN A 10 23.31 -9.98 -0.76
N LYS A 11 24.22 -10.41 0.11
CA LYS A 11 24.75 -9.58 1.23
C LYS A 11 25.31 -8.24 0.75
N LYS A 12 25.81 -8.19 -0.49
CA LYS A 12 26.30 -6.97 -1.13
C LYS A 12 25.16 -6.01 -1.50
N PHE A 13 24.05 -6.50 -2.04
CA PHE A 13 22.85 -5.70 -2.30
C PHE A 13 22.26 -5.11 -1.01
N PHE A 14 22.21 -5.89 0.08
CA PHE A 14 21.74 -5.40 1.38
C PHE A 14 22.71 -4.40 2.02
N GLN A 15 24.03 -4.53 1.82
CA GLN A 15 25.04 -3.58 2.30
C GLN A 15 25.00 -2.25 1.54
N ASP A 16 24.88 -2.32 0.21
CA ASP A 16 24.77 -1.13 -0.64
C ASP A 16 23.44 -0.40 -0.40
N ALA A 17 22.34 -1.15 -0.20
CA ALA A 17 21.05 -0.61 0.22
C ALA A 17 21.12 0.10 1.58
N ASN A 18 21.74 -0.53 2.59
CA ASN A 18 21.86 0.04 3.93
C ASN A 18 22.68 1.35 3.96
N GLN A 19 23.69 1.50 3.09
CA GLN A 19 24.43 2.77 2.97
C GLN A 19 23.61 3.88 2.28
N ILE A 20 22.72 3.53 1.35
CA ILE A 20 21.81 4.48 0.69
C ILE A 20 20.70 4.96 1.64
N PHE A 21 20.22 4.07 2.53
CA PHE A 21 19.12 4.40 3.48
C PHE A 21 19.56 5.22 4.70
N THR A 22 20.85 5.34 4.99
CA THR A 22 21.36 6.06 6.18
C THR A 22 21.35 7.59 6.10
N GLN A 23 20.95 8.22 4.98
CA GLN A 23 21.17 9.66 4.80
C GLN A 23 19.97 10.52 4.37
N LEU A 24 18.74 10.02 4.33
CA LEU A 24 17.61 10.86 3.93
C LEU A 24 16.49 10.83 4.95
N PRO A 25 16.01 11.99 5.45
CA PRO A 25 14.66 12.07 6.00
C PRO A 25 13.72 11.80 4.83
N ILE A 26 13.29 10.55 4.69
CA ILE A 26 12.34 10.20 3.63
C ILE A 26 11.03 10.89 3.97
N ASP A 27 10.54 11.69 3.03
CA ASP A 27 9.21 12.28 3.10
C ASP A 27 8.18 11.15 3.31
N ALA A 28 7.59 11.10 4.50
CA ALA A 28 6.64 10.05 4.87
C ALA A 28 5.46 9.99 3.88
N CYS A 29 5.09 11.12 3.27
CA CYS A 29 4.07 11.18 2.23
C CYS A 29 4.47 10.34 1.01
N LYS A 30 5.71 10.52 0.54
CA LYS A 30 6.26 9.77 -0.60
C LYS A 30 6.41 8.28 -0.29
N SER A 31 6.83 7.91 0.93
CA SER A 31 6.90 6.51 1.37
C SER A 31 5.54 5.82 1.37
N ASN A 32 4.51 6.52 1.88
CA ASN A 32 3.14 6.01 1.91
C ASN A 32 2.60 5.78 0.49
N GLN A 33 2.86 6.72 -0.42
CA GLN A 33 2.46 6.58 -1.83
C GLN A 33 3.13 5.37 -2.49
N LEU A 34 4.45 5.23 -2.38
CA LEU A 34 5.19 4.09 -2.95
C LEU A 34 4.74 2.75 -2.36
N LEU A 35 4.45 2.71 -1.06
CA LEU A 35 3.91 1.51 -0.42
C LEU A 35 2.54 1.14 -1.01
N LEU A 36 1.65 2.11 -1.18
CA LEU A 36 0.32 1.85 -1.74
C LEU A 36 0.40 1.39 -3.21
N GLU A 37 1.24 2.05 -4.02
CA GLU A 37 1.49 1.65 -5.41
C GLU A 37 2.02 0.22 -5.50
N ALA A 38 3.00 -0.14 -4.67
CA ALA A 38 3.54 -1.50 -4.63
C ALA A 38 2.49 -2.56 -4.23
N ILE A 39 1.57 -2.23 -3.31
CA ILE A 39 0.46 -3.10 -2.92
C ILE A 39 -0.49 -3.32 -4.10
N ILE A 40 -0.83 -2.24 -4.83
CA ILE A 40 -1.72 -2.30 -6.00
C ILE A 40 -1.08 -3.10 -7.13
N GLU A 41 0.16 -2.79 -7.49
CA GLU A 41 0.90 -3.49 -8.56
C GLU A 41 1.13 -4.96 -8.24
N GLY A 42 1.41 -5.28 -6.97
CA GLY A 42 1.61 -6.64 -6.50
C GLY A 42 0.32 -7.43 -6.29
N GLY A 43 -0.86 -6.81 -6.44
CA GLY A 43 -2.14 -7.44 -6.13
C GLY A 43 -2.26 -7.89 -4.68
N ALA A 44 -1.54 -7.24 -3.76
CA ALA A 44 -1.53 -7.60 -2.35
C ALA A 44 -2.77 -7.04 -1.62
N PRO A 45 -3.28 -7.73 -0.60
CA PRO A 45 -4.37 -7.19 0.20
C PRO A 45 -3.87 -5.98 1.01
N LEU A 46 -4.60 -4.86 1.01
CA LEU A 46 -4.22 -3.66 1.78
C LEU A 46 -4.09 -3.93 3.29
N LEU A 47 -4.80 -4.96 3.81
CA LEU A 47 -4.66 -5.43 5.19
C LEU A 47 -3.22 -5.83 5.56
N PHE A 48 -2.38 -6.15 4.56
CA PHE A 48 -0.98 -6.52 4.73
C PHE A 48 -0.19 -5.49 5.53
N VAL A 49 -0.52 -4.20 5.43
CA VAL A 49 0.17 -3.13 6.16
C VAL A 49 -0.02 -3.21 7.68
N GLU A 50 -1.05 -3.91 8.15
CA GLU A 50 -1.35 -4.11 9.57
C GLU A 50 -0.75 -5.42 10.11
N ALA A 51 -0.10 -6.22 9.28
CA ALA A 51 0.53 -7.46 9.71
C ALA A 51 1.76 -7.18 10.59
N CYS A 52 1.80 -7.77 11.78
CA CYS A 52 2.88 -7.58 12.75
C CYS A 52 4.28 -7.85 12.15
N LYS A 53 4.43 -8.92 11.35
CA LYS A 53 5.71 -9.22 10.69
C LYS A 53 6.10 -8.25 9.59
N PHE A 54 5.12 -7.65 8.92
CA PHE A 54 5.39 -6.60 7.95
C PHE A 54 5.85 -5.31 8.65
N GLN A 55 5.19 -4.95 9.75
CA GLN A 55 5.59 -3.81 10.59
C GLN A 55 7.00 -3.99 11.16
N GLU A 56 7.33 -5.17 11.69
CA GLU A 56 8.70 -5.51 12.13
C GLU A 56 9.72 -5.39 10.99
N PHE A 57 9.38 -5.90 9.79
CA PHE A 57 10.24 -5.81 8.61
C PHE A 57 10.52 -4.36 8.22
N VAL A 58 9.48 -3.54 8.11
CA VAL A 58 9.64 -2.12 7.75
C VAL A 58 10.46 -1.37 8.80
N TYR A 59 10.20 -1.62 10.10
CA TYR A 59 10.96 -1.03 11.19
C TYR A 59 12.45 -1.44 11.15
N SER A 60 12.75 -2.69 10.75
CA SER A 60 14.12 -3.17 10.61
C SER A 60 14.90 -2.49 9.48
N ILE A 61 14.19 -1.98 8.46
CA ILE A 61 14.77 -1.23 7.35
C ILE A 61 14.90 0.25 7.73
N ASN A 62 13.88 0.83 8.34
CA ASN A 62 13.85 2.23 8.75
C ASN A 62 13.04 2.44 10.02
N HIS A 63 13.74 2.69 11.13
CA HIS A 63 13.14 2.91 12.45
C HIS A 63 12.41 4.26 12.62
N TRP A 64 12.57 5.19 11.67
CA TRP A 64 11.90 6.51 11.69
C TRP A 64 10.58 6.49 10.92
N TYR A 65 10.36 5.46 10.11
CA TYR A 65 9.16 5.32 9.31
C TYR A 65 8.17 4.39 10.00
N HIS A 66 6.98 4.92 10.28
CA HIS A 66 5.87 4.16 10.81
C HIS A 66 4.83 3.97 9.71
N VAL A 67 4.56 2.71 9.38
CA VAL A 67 3.53 2.37 8.41
C VAL A 67 2.17 2.74 8.98
N LEU A 68 1.42 3.54 8.22
CA LEU A 68 0.06 3.92 8.56
C LEU A 68 -0.87 2.70 8.56
N VAL A 69 -1.91 2.73 9.40
CA VAL A 69 -2.99 1.74 9.32
C VAL A 69 -3.73 1.89 7.99
N ARG A 70 -4.42 0.84 7.55
CA ARG A 70 -4.99 0.78 6.18
C ARG A 70 -5.85 1.98 5.83
N LYS A 71 -6.65 2.47 6.79
CA LYS A 71 -7.55 3.63 6.63
C LYS A 71 -6.77 4.93 6.43
N GLN A 72 -5.70 5.12 7.19
CA GLN A 72 -4.87 6.31 7.08
C GLN A 72 -4.04 6.26 5.78
N LEU A 73 -3.52 5.09 5.42
CA LEU A 73 -2.79 4.88 4.18
C LEU A 73 -3.67 5.11 2.95
N SER A 74 -4.88 4.56 2.94
CA SER A 74 -5.84 4.79 1.86
C SER A 74 -6.20 6.27 1.76
N ASN A 75 -6.50 6.93 2.87
CA ASN A 75 -6.89 8.35 2.85
C ASN A 75 -5.72 9.26 2.43
N SER A 76 -4.48 8.90 2.76
CA SER A 76 -3.31 9.70 2.39
C SER A 76 -3.08 9.80 0.87
N VAL A 77 -3.66 8.90 0.08
CA VAL A 77 -3.48 8.86 -1.38
C VAL A 77 -4.82 8.99 -2.13
N LEU A 78 -5.91 8.48 -1.56
CA LEU A 78 -7.24 8.42 -2.17
C LEU A 78 -8.21 9.46 -1.58
N ASP A 79 -7.69 10.53 -1.01
CA ASP A 79 -8.51 11.62 -0.48
C ASP A 79 -9.49 12.13 -1.55
N ASN A 80 -10.78 12.12 -1.21
CA ASN A 80 -11.91 12.48 -2.10
C ASN A 80 -12.15 11.53 -3.28
N VAL A 81 -11.33 10.50 -3.52
CA VAL A 81 -11.53 9.55 -4.63
C VAL A 81 -12.81 8.75 -4.42
N TYR A 82 -13.05 8.29 -3.19
CA TYR A 82 -14.26 7.56 -2.86
C TYR A 82 -15.51 8.43 -3.06
N GLU A 83 -15.50 9.66 -2.54
CA GLU A 83 -16.58 10.63 -2.70
C GLU A 83 -16.85 10.95 -4.17
N ASN A 84 -15.80 11.13 -4.97
CA ASN A 84 -15.91 11.42 -6.40
C ASN A 84 -16.46 10.24 -7.20
N VAL A 85 -16.00 9.02 -6.91
CA VAL A 85 -16.52 7.79 -7.53
C VAL A 85 -17.98 7.58 -7.13
N GLN A 86 -18.30 7.72 -5.84
CA GLN A 86 -19.66 7.60 -5.33
C GLN A 86 -20.61 8.61 -6.00
N ALA A 87 -20.21 9.89 -6.09
CA ALA A 87 -21.02 10.91 -6.76
C ALA A 87 -21.22 10.61 -8.24
N SER A 88 -20.18 10.13 -8.93
CA SER A 88 -20.25 9.75 -10.34
C SER A 88 -21.18 8.56 -10.57
N ILE A 89 -21.08 7.52 -9.74
CA ILE A 89 -21.98 6.37 -9.75
C ILE A 89 -23.41 6.81 -9.47
N GLN A 90 -23.64 7.67 -8.47
CA GLN A 90 -24.97 8.17 -8.14
C GLN A 90 -25.60 8.94 -9.31
N GLN A 91 -24.84 9.82 -9.97
CA GLN A 91 -25.32 10.52 -11.16
C GLN A 91 -25.64 9.56 -12.31
N PHE A 92 -24.82 8.53 -12.50
CA PHE A 92 -25.05 7.50 -13.51
C PHE A 92 -26.33 6.70 -13.22
N ILE A 93 -26.56 6.34 -11.96
CA ILE A 93 -27.79 5.65 -11.52
C ILE A 93 -29.03 6.52 -11.77
N CYS A 94 -29.00 7.78 -11.35
CA CYS A 94 -30.14 8.70 -11.52
C CYS A 94 -30.52 8.94 -12.99
N LYS A 95 -29.56 8.81 -13.93
CA LYS A 95 -29.78 8.99 -15.37
C LYS A 95 -30.18 7.71 -16.09
N SER A 96 -30.20 6.57 -15.40
CA SER A 96 -30.33 5.25 -16.00
C SER A 96 -31.65 4.58 -15.63
N ASN A 97 -32.50 4.36 -16.62
CA ASN A 97 -33.85 3.78 -16.48
C ASN A 97 -33.87 2.24 -16.34
N TRP A 98 -32.71 1.61 -16.23
CA TRP A 98 -32.45 0.19 -16.45
C TRP A 98 -31.60 -0.43 -15.33
N ILE A 99 -31.25 0.37 -14.32
CA ILE A 99 -30.52 -0.08 -13.14
C ILE A 99 -31.54 -0.47 -12.08
N THR A 100 -31.39 -1.67 -11.53
CA THR A 100 -32.18 -2.15 -10.40
C THR A 100 -31.25 -2.27 -9.19
N ILE A 101 -31.65 -1.72 -8.05
CA ILE A 101 -30.92 -1.79 -6.78
C ILE A 101 -31.53 -2.91 -5.95
N THR A 102 -30.73 -3.89 -5.56
CA THR A 102 -31.16 -4.94 -4.61
C THR A 102 -30.57 -4.67 -3.24
N THR A 103 -31.31 -5.03 -2.20
CA THR A 103 -30.86 -4.99 -0.80
C THR A 103 -30.74 -6.42 -0.29
N ASP A 104 -29.54 -6.86 0.07
CA ASP A 104 -29.36 -8.09 0.83
C ASP A 104 -29.55 -7.79 2.32
N GLY A 105 -30.48 -8.52 2.96
CA GLY A 105 -30.82 -8.40 4.37
C GLY A 105 -30.07 -9.38 5.25
#